data_AF-A0A918K230-F1
#
_entry.id   AF-A0A918K230-F1
#
_cell.length_a   1.000
_cell.length_b   1.000
_cell.length_c   1.000
_cell.angle_alpha   90.00
_cell.angle_beta   90.00
_cell.angle_gamma   90.00
#
_symmetry.space_group_name_H-M   'P 1'
#
loop_
_entity.id
_entity.type
_entity.pdbx_description
1 polymer ?
#
loop_
_entity_poly.entity_id
_entity_poly.type
_entity_poly.pdbx_seq_one_letter_code
_entity_poly.pdbx_strand_id
1 'polypeptide(L)'
;MFHFSRRTLWIIIYITIPLIFVLNQLGPDSDEAPSGPERLIWSLDRIEFQRDDHLWTVELPDSRTVRLTVIQDRIPAESMTLPDAEAIRTSRQGGRFLVTVVNPTDRRALETSVDFLQQWLPDGDRRDLVLSGPLTADLRAEARRLTAPLAGTGVDNQVAPQPALTRLTSPPMGSQRQLAFLLWVGVLQQRLSGYEPEVRWDHRGRPSEVLINQTLAPEALGPVTEAELEPVLAAYQSAAEQRERSGEQIHRYLVTTAVYGLPLDFLLTQPERLASITLTDVNEQRERTLSEL
;
A
#
# COMPACT_ATOMS: atom_id res chain seq x y z
N MET A 1 40.87 17.61 -16.50
CA MET A 1 39.78 17.33 -17.45
C MET A 1 39.55 15.83 -17.42
N PHE A 2 38.64 15.36 -16.55
CA PHE A 2 38.49 13.93 -16.27
C PHE A 2 37.62 13.27 -17.34
N HIS A 3 38.23 12.41 -18.15
CA HIS A 3 37.54 11.56 -19.11
C HIS A 3 36.82 10.44 -18.36
N PHE A 4 35.51 10.57 -18.21
CA PHE A 4 34.67 9.45 -17.83
C PHE A 4 34.54 8.50 -19.04
N SER A 5 35.04 7.27 -18.88
CA SER A 5 34.88 6.19 -19.84
C SER A 5 33.41 5.77 -19.92
N ARG A 6 32.90 5.50 -21.14
CA ARG A 6 31.54 4.99 -21.39
C ARG A 6 31.21 3.72 -20.60
N ARG A 7 32.22 2.97 -20.13
CA ARG A 7 32.05 1.79 -19.28
C ARG A 7 31.73 2.11 -17.81
N THR A 8 32.17 3.26 -17.31
CA THR A 8 31.94 3.68 -15.91
C THR A 8 30.53 4.24 -15.70
N LEU A 9 29.92 4.80 -16.76
CA LEU A 9 28.54 5.30 -16.73
C LEU A 9 27.50 4.18 -16.61
N TRP A 10 27.75 3.00 -17.20
CA TRP A 10 26.87 1.83 -17.08
C TRP A 10 26.88 1.20 -15.68
N ILE A 11 28.01 1.27 -14.97
CA ILE A 11 28.13 0.73 -13.61
C ILE A 11 27.37 1.59 -12.60
N ILE A 12 27.32 2.92 -12.80
CA ILE A 12 26.53 3.82 -11.94
C ILE A 12 25.02 3.59 -12.17
N ILE A 13 24.60 3.29 -13.40
CA ILE A 13 23.20 2.97 -13.75
C ILE A 13 22.79 1.59 -13.21
N TYR A 14 23.65 0.57 -13.29
CA TYR A 14 23.35 -0.78 -12.79
C TYR A 14 23.35 -0.91 -11.26
N ILE A 15 24.09 -0.04 -10.55
CA ILE A 15 24.18 -0.10 -9.08
C ILE A 15 23.12 0.77 -8.39
N THR A 16 22.54 1.76 -9.08
CA THR A 16 21.54 2.68 -8.47
C THR A 16 20.07 2.32 -8.78
N ILE A 17 19.79 1.54 -9.83
CA ILE A 17 18.42 1.21 -10.24
C ILE A 17 17.76 0.02 -9.50
N PRO A 18 18.47 -0.99 -8.96
CA PRO A 18 17.81 -2.07 -8.21
C PRO A 18 17.23 -1.63 -6.85
N LEU A 19 17.67 -0.48 -6.32
CA LEU A 19 17.23 0.03 -5.01
C LEU A 19 15.88 0.78 -5.07
N ILE A 20 15.40 1.12 -6.28
CA ILE A 20 14.17 1.90 -6.49
C ILE A 20 12.94 0.99 -6.63
N PHE A 21 13.09 -0.20 -7.22
CA PHE A 21 11.92 -1.05 -7.53
C PHE A 21 11.25 -1.67 -6.29
N VAL A 22 12.01 -1.93 -5.22
CA VAL A 22 11.47 -2.54 -3.99
C VAL A 22 10.96 -1.49 -2.99
N LEU A 23 11.52 -0.27 -3.02
CA LEU A 23 10.99 0.87 -2.25
C LEU A 23 9.81 1.54 -2.95
N ASN A 24 9.58 1.34 -4.24
CA ASN A 24 8.49 1.98 -5.01
C ASN A 24 7.05 1.57 -4.62
N GLN A 25 6.84 0.59 -3.73
CA GLN A 25 5.49 0.37 -3.18
C GLN A 25 5.22 1.10 -1.85
N LEU A 26 6.25 1.68 -1.21
CA LEU A 26 6.14 2.43 0.06
C LEU A 26 6.88 3.79 0.10
N GLY A 27 7.70 4.13 -0.90
CA GLY A 27 8.33 5.43 -1.16
C GLY A 27 7.84 6.04 -2.48
N PRO A 28 8.13 7.32 -2.78
CA PRO A 28 7.41 8.11 -3.77
C PRO A 28 7.55 7.53 -5.17
N ASP A 29 6.46 7.50 -5.93
CA ASP A 29 6.46 7.18 -7.35
C ASP A 29 7.45 8.11 -8.07
N SER A 30 8.64 7.59 -8.38
CA SER A 30 9.57 8.20 -9.31
C SER A 30 9.20 7.70 -10.71
N ASP A 31 8.10 8.23 -11.23
CA ASP A 31 7.79 8.36 -12.65
C ASP A 31 6.58 9.30 -12.82
N GLU A 32 6.73 10.53 -12.32
CA GLU A 32 6.00 11.71 -12.79
C GLU A 32 6.53 12.94 -12.07
N ALA A 33 7.51 13.59 -12.69
CA ALA A 33 7.70 15.02 -12.50
C ALA A 33 7.03 15.76 -13.67
N PRO A 34 5.71 16.03 -13.63
CA PRO A 34 5.21 17.25 -14.20
C PRO A 34 5.49 18.35 -13.16
N SER A 35 6.30 19.31 -13.56
CA SER A 35 6.32 20.66 -12.98
C SER A 35 4.87 21.16 -12.81
N GLY A 36 4.40 21.20 -11.56
CA GLY A 36 3.07 21.58 -11.10
C GLY A 36 3.11 21.90 -9.60
N PRO A 37 2.12 22.63 -9.04
CA PRO A 37 2.27 23.47 -7.84
C PRO A 37 2.72 22.67 -6.62
N GLU A 38 3.53 23.30 -5.74
CA GLU A 38 4.05 22.77 -4.47
C GLU A 38 3.19 21.63 -3.90
N ARG A 39 3.70 20.40 -3.94
CA ARG A 39 3.04 19.26 -3.31
C ARG A 39 3.01 19.56 -1.81
N LEU A 40 1.81 19.77 -1.26
CA LEU A 40 1.63 19.93 0.18
C LEU A 40 2.05 18.63 0.89
N ILE A 41 2.81 18.78 1.97
CA ILE A 41 3.35 17.69 2.77
C ILE A 41 2.89 17.91 4.21
N TRP A 42 2.47 16.83 4.87
CA TRP A 42 2.07 16.83 6.27
C TRP A 42 2.98 15.92 7.07
N SER A 43 3.27 16.31 8.32
CA SER A 43 3.95 15.46 9.28
C SER A 43 2.95 14.50 9.92
N LEU A 44 3.27 13.21 9.93
CA LEU A 44 2.46 12.18 10.58
C LEU A 44 2.29 12.44 12.08
N ASP A 45 3.24 13.14 12.72
CA ASP A 45 3.19 13.46 14.15
C ASP A 45 2.24 14.63 14.49
N ARG A 46 1.73 15.34 13.47
CA ARG A 46 0.85 16.50 13.63
C ARG A 46 -0.58 16.29 13.14
N ILE A 47 -0.86 15.14 12.54
CA ILE A 47 -2.19 14.79 12.03
C ILE A 47 -2.83 13.77 12.95
N GLU A 48 -4.15 13.85 13.09
CA GLU A 48 -4.92 12.92 13.90
C GLU A 48 -5.75 12.01 12.98
N PHE A 49 -5.56 10.71 13.14
CA PHE A 49 -6.43 9.71 12.52
C PHE A 49 -7.60 9.43 13.46
N GLN A 50 -8.81 9.46 12.93
CA GLN A 50 -10.03 9.23 13.69
C GLN A 50 -10.82 8.09 13.08
N ARG A 51 -11.51 7.33 13.93
CA ARG A 51 -12.44 6.29 13.51
C ARG A 51 -13.75 6.46 14.27
N ASP A 52 -14.84 6.54 13.51
CA ASP A 52 -16.20 6.54 14.00
C ASP A 52 -16.96 5.41 13.30
N ASP A 53 -17.11 4.29 14.01
CA ASP A 53 -17.70 3.04 13.49
C ASP A 53 -17.05 2.56 12.19
N HIS A 54 -17.75 2.74 11.06
CA HIS A 54 -17.35 2.41 9.69
C HIS A 54 -16.80 3.61 8.89
N LEU A 55 -16.46 4.72 9.56
CA LEU A 55 -15.86 5.89 8.93
C LEU A 55 -14.48 6.19 9.53
N TRP A 56 -13.45 6.06 8.71
CA TRP A 56 -12.07 6.43 9.00
C TRP A 56 -11.80 7.79 8.39
N THR A 57 -11.26 8.72 9.18
CA THR A 57 -11.01 10.08 8.72
C THR A 57 -9.63 10.58 9.14
N VAL A 58 -9.08 11.48 8.33
CA VAL A 58 -7.91 12.27 8.68
C VAL A 58 -8.07 13.67 8.10
N GLU A 59 -7.98 14.68 8.97
CA GLU A 59 -8.05 16.06 8.54
C GLU A 59 -6.68 16.52 8.03
N LEU A 60 -6.69 17.05 6.82
CA LEU A 60 -5.53 17.60 6.14
C LEU A 60 -5.86 19.06 5.80
N PRO A 61 -5.59 20.00 6.73
CA PRO A 61 -5.75 21.41 6.47
C PRO A 61 -4.99 21.81 5.21
N ASP A 62 -5.54 22.79 4.48
CA ASP A 62 -4.98 23.32 3.23
C ASP A 62 -4.95 22.36 2.02
N SER A 63 -5.36 21.10 2.19
CA SER A 63 -5.54 20.19 1.05
C SER A 63 -6.58 20.76 0.08
N ARG A 64 -6.25 20.78 -1.21
CA ARG A 64 -7.15 21.24 -2.28
C ARG A 64 -8.14 20.17 -2.75
N THR A 65 -8.06 18.98 -2.18
CA THR A 65 -8.93 17.87 -2.53
C THR A 65 -9.45 17.14 -1.31
N VAL A 66 -10.61 16.51 -1.50
CA VAL A 66 -11.22 15.54 -0.59
C VAL A 66 -11.15 14.18 -1.27
N ARG A 67 -10.48 13.22 -0.64
CA ARG A 67 -10.39 11.83 -1.11
C ARG A 67 -11.33 10.97 -0.31
N LEU A 68 -12.19 10.23 -0.99
CA LEU A 68 -13.10 9.27 -0.39
C LEU A 68 -12.79 7.89 -0.97
N THR A 69 -12.55 6.89 -0.12
CA THR A 69 -12.45 5.49 -0.54
C THR A 69 -13.54 4.67 0.13
N VAL A 70 -14.31 3.94 -0.68
CA VAL A 70 -15.25 2.92 -0.22
C VAL A 70 -14.57 1.55 -0.30
N ILE A 71 -14.61 0.78 0.79
CA ILE A 71 -13.98 -0.53 0.92
C ILE A 71 -15.06 -1.58 1.22
N GLN A 72 -15.22 -2.56 0.34
CA GLN A 72 -16.29 -3.56 0.46
C GLN A 72 -15.88 -4.93 -0.08
N ASP A 73 -16.65 -5.96 0.21
CA ASP A 73 -16.38 -7.34 -0.23
C ASP A 73 -16.93 -7.66 -1.63
N ARG A 74 -17.92 -6.89 -2.11
CA ARG A 74 -18.60 -7.11 -3.40
C ARG A 74 -18.17 -6.09 -4.46
N ILE A 75 -18.16 -6.51 -5.72
CA ILE A 75 -17.90 -5.64 -6.86
C ILE A 75 -19.18 -5.38 -7.65
N PRO A 76 -19.34 -4.21 -8.30
CA PRO A 76 -20.45 -3.97 -9.21
C PRO A 76 -20.54 -5.04 -10.31
N ALA A 77 -21.75 -5.54 -10.59
CA ALA A 77 -21.98 -6.54 -11.63
C ALA A 77 -21.85 -5.95 -13.04
N GLU A 78 -22.20 -4.68 -13.20
CA GLU A 78 -22.09 -3.97 -14.46
C GLU A 78 -20.71 -3.32 -14.59
N SER A 79 -19.97 -3.71 -15.62
CA SER A 79 -18.78 -3.00 -16.05
C SER A 79 -19.22 -1.68 -16.70
N MET A 80 -19.16 -0.61 -15.94
CA MET A 80 -19.42 0.71 -16.47
C MET A 80 -18.15 1.24 -17.14
N THR A 81 -18.29 1.80 -18.35
CA THR A 81 -17.25 2.65 -18.93
C THR A 81 -17.16 3.89 -18.04
N LEU A 82 -16.21 3.88 -17.10
CA LEU A 82 -15.96 5.05 -16.25
C LEU A 82 -15.62 6.21 -17.20
N PRO A 83 -16.26 7.38 -17.09
CA PRO A 83 -15.87 8.52 -17.90
C PRO A 83 -14.38 8.78 -17.70
N ASP A 84 -13.63 9.00 -18.79
CA ASP A 84 -12.17 9.21 -18.82
C ASP A 84 -11.68 10.38 -17.94
N ALA A 85 -12.59 11.13 -17.31
CA ALA A 85 -12.27 12.13 -16.31
C ALA A 85 -11.87 11.46 -14.99
N GLU A 86 -10.60 11.05 -14.89
CA GLU A 86 -9.63 11.00 -13.76
C GLU A 86 -10.07 10.85 -12.28
N ALA A 87 -11.34 11.02 -11.91
CA ALA A 87 -11.79 11.15 -10.54
C ALA A 87 -12.06 9.81 -9.84
N ILE A 88 -12.41 8.73 -10.56
CA ILE A 88 -12.78 7.43 -9.96
C ILE A 88 -11.74 6.35 -10.28
N ARG A 89 -11.11 5.80 -9.25
CA ARG A 89 -10.13 4.71 -9.35
C ARG A 89 -10.63 3.49 -8.60
N THR A 90 -10.59 2.33 -9.24
CA THR A 90 -10.90 1.05 -8.58
C THR A 90 -9.63 0.24 -8.37
N SER A 91 -9.55 -0.47 -7.25
CA SER A 91 -8.43 -1.36 -6.95
C SER A 91 -8.87 -2.51 -6.05
N ARG A 92 -7.95 -3.44 -5.78
CA ARG A 92 -8.16 -4.54 -4.85
C ARG A 92 -7.01 -4.62 -3.86
N GLN A 93 -7.33 -4.78 -2.59
CA GLN A 93 -6.33 -4.90 -1.53
C GLN A 93 -6.89 -5.76 -0.40
N GLY A 94 -6.10 -6.71 0.09
CA GLY A 94 -6.47 -7.62 1.15
C GLY A 94 -7.82 -8.28 0.88
N GLY A 95 -8.06 -8.81 -0.33
CA GLY A 95 -9.33 -9.48 -0.70
C GLY A 95 -10.54 -8.54 -0.81
N ARG A 96 -10.36 -7.23 -0.61
CA ARG A 96 -11.42 -6.22 -0.66
C ARG A 96 -11.38 -5.47 -1.98
N PHE A 97 -12.55 -5.00 -2.40
CA PHE A 97 -12.70 -4.06 -3.49
C PHE A 97 -12.71 -2.63 -2.95
N LEU A 98 -11.91 -1.78 -3.58
CA LEU A 98 -11.71 -0.40 -3.17
C LEU A 98 -12.14 0.51 -4.33
N VAL A 99 -12.95 1.50 -4.03
CA VAL A 99 -13.31 2.57 -4.97
C VAL A 99 -12.90 3.89 -4.36
N THR A 100 -11.94 4.55 -4.99
CA THR A 100 -11.43 5.85 -4.56
C THR A 100 -11.92 6.93 -5.50
N VAL A 101 -12.51 7.97 -4.94
CA VAL A 101 -12.89 9.18 -5.65
C VAL A 101 -12.13 10.38 -5.12
N VAL A 102 -11.58 11.21 -6.01
CA VAL A 102 -10.88 12.44 -5.66
C VAL A 102 -11.71 13.63 -6.11
N ASN A 103 -12.19 14.41 -5.16
CA ASN A 103 -13.03 15.57 -5.38
C ASN A 103 -12.26 16.86 -5.07
N PRO A 104 -12.60 18.00 -5.70
CA PRO A 104 -12.26 19.30 -5.14
C PRO A 104 -12.91 19.45 -3.75
N THR A 105 -12.47 20.43 -2.96
CA THR A 105 -13.00 20.68 -1.60
C THR A 105 -14.45 21.18 -1.55
N ASP A 106 -15.06 21.36 -2.72
CA ASP A 106 -16.45 21.77 -2.86
C ASP A 106 -17.41 20.64 -2.48
N ARG A 107 -18.41 20.95 -1.64
CA ARG A 107 -19.38 19.97 -1.15
C ARG A 107 -20.19 19.35 -2.28
N ARG A 108 -20.59 20.13 -3.27
CA ARG A 108 -21.44 19.64 -4.38
C ARG A 108 -20.71 18.61 -5.24
N ALA A 109 -19.38 18.73 -5.40
CA ALA A 109 -18.58 17.71 -6.06
C ALA A 109 -18.60 16.38 -5.28
N LEU A 110 -18.43 16.44 -3.95
CA LEU A 110 -18.53 15.25 -3.10
C LEU A 110 -19.94 14.62 -3.14
N GLU A 111 -20.99 15.44 -3.05
CA GLU A 111 -22.40 15.01 -3.17
C GLU A 111 -22.65 14.27 -4.49
N THR A 112 -22.17 14.84 -5.60
CA THR A 112 -22.28 14.19 -6.93
C THR A 112 -21.60 12.82 -6.95
N SER A 113 -20.39 12.72 -6.37
CA SER A 113 -19.69 11.44 -6.24
C SER A 113 -20.44 10.46 -5.34
N VAL A 114 -20.99 10.92 -4.23
CA VAL A 114 -21.75 10.10 -3.27
C VAL A 114 -23.03 9.57 -3.91
N ASP A 115 -23.81 10.41 -4.59
CA ASP A 115 -25.03 10.01 -5.30
C ASP A 115 -24.73 8.94 -6.36
N PHE A 116 -23.66 9.15 -7.12
CA PHE A 116 -23.19 8.17 -8.11
C PHE A 116 -22.82 6.83 -7.44
N LEU A 117 -22.01 6.86 -6.38
CA LEU A 117 -21.57 5.65 -5.68
C LEU A 117 -22.75 4.92 -5.01
N GLN A 118 -23.76 5.64 -4.50
CA GLN A 118 -24.97 5.04 -3.93
C GLN A 118 -25.77 4.23 -4.96
N GLN A 119 -25.80 4.69 -6.22
CA GLN A 119 -26.51 3.99 -7.30
C GLN A 119 -25.68 2.85 -7.87
N TRP A 120 -24.36 3.03 -8.01
CA TRP A 120 -23.50 2.10 -8.72
C TRP A 120 -22.97 0.96 -7.84
N LEU A 121 -22.59 1.25 -6.60
CA LEU A 121 -21.97 0.25 -5.73
C LEU A 121 -23.03 -0.72 -5.18
N PRO A 122 -22.71 -2.02 -5.11
CA PRO A 122 -23.59 -2.99 -4.50
C PRO A 122 -23.65 -2.85 -2.98
N ASP A 123 -24.81 -3.18 -2.42
CA ASP A 123 -24.93 -3.32 -0.98
C ASP A 123 -24.24 -4.58 -0.45
N GLY A 124 -23.79 -4.52 0.79
CA GLY A 124 -23.12 -5.64 1.45
C GLY A 124 -22.96 -5.42 2.96
N ASP A 125 -22.74 -6.53 3.66
CA ASP A 125 -22.75 -6.57 5.13
C ASP A 125 -21.58 -5.81 5.78
N ARG A 126 -20.48 -5.62 5.04
CA ARG A 126 -19.27 -4.98 5.55
C ARG A 126 -18.76 -3.94 4.56
N ARG A 127 -18.98 -2.68 4.90
CA ARG A 127 -18.51 -1.53 4.14
C ARG A 127 -17.84 -0.53 5.06
N ASP A 128 -16.64 -0.13 4.65
CA ASP A 128 -15.79 0.78 5.40
C ASP A 128 -15.50 2.00 4.51
N LEU A 129 -15.56 3.20 5.08
CA LEU A 129 -15.38 4.48 4.37
C LEU A 129 -14.13 5.18 4.87
N VAL A 130 -13.26 5.62 3.96
CA VAL A 130 -12.05 6.37 4.32
C VAL A 130 -12.12 7.75 3.68
N LEU A 131 -11.98 8.80 4.48
CA LEU A 131 -12.10 10.18 4.05
C LEU A 131 -10.88 11.00 4.48
N SER A 132 -10.24 11.72 3.55
CA SER A 132 -9.15 12.66 3.86
C SER A 132 -9.29 13.97 3.09
N GLY A 133 -8.78 15.07 3.67
CA GLY A 133 -8.87 16.42 3.10
C GLY A 133 -9.18 17.48 4.15
N PRO A 134 -9.61 18.69 3.77
CA PRO A 134 -10.05 19.71 4.73
C PRO A 134 -11.49 19.41 5.19
N LEU A 135 -11.63 18.48 6.15
CA LEU A 135 -12.91 17.84 6.45
C LEU A 135 -13.79 18.69 7.38
N THR A 136 -14.83 19.30 6.83
CA THR A 136 -15.91 19.93 7.61
C THR A 136 -16.97 18.91 8.06
N ALA A 137 -17.83 19.29 9.01
CA ALA A 137 -18.95 18.46 9.45
C ALA A 137 -19.89 18.08 8.29
N ASP A 138 -20.12 19.01 7.37
CA ASP A 138 -20.94 18.80 6.17
C ASP A 138 -20.35 17.75 5.23
N LEU A 139 -19.03 17.81 4.95
CA LEU A 139 -18.37 16.81 4.09
C LEU A 139 -18.40 15.42 4.71
N ARG A 140 -18.23 15.34 6.05
CA ARG A 140 -18.35 14.07 6.79
C ARG A 140 -19.78 13.54 6.74
N ALA A 141 -20.79 14.40 6.91
CA ALA A 141 -22.19 14.00 6.82
C ALA A 141 -22.56 13.50 5.41
N GLU A 142 -22.04 14.16 4.37
CA GLU A 142 -22.23 13.75 2.98
C GLU A 142 -21.64 12.35 2.72
N ALA A 143 -20.37 12.12 3.12
CA ALA A 143 -19.74 10.81 2.98
C ALA A 143 -20.48 9.71 3.77
N ARG A 144 -21.01 10.01 4.96
CA ARG A 144 -21.79 9.06 5.77
C ARG A 144 -23.06 8.57 5.09
N ARG A 145 -23.59 9.27 4.08
CA ARG A 145 -24.72 8.73 3.30
C ARG A 145 -24.39 7.39 2.64
N LEU A 146 -23.11 7.13 2.36
CA LEU A 146 -22.65 5.83 1.85
C LEU A 146 -22.66 4.73 2.90
N THR A 147 -22.99 4.97 4.17
CA THR A 147 -23.24 3.88 5.14
C THR A 147 -24.68 3.36 5.05
N ALA A 148 -25.60 4.08 4.42
CA ALA A 148 -26.95 3.60 4.14
C ALA A 148 -26.96 2.50 3.05
N PRO A 149 -28.03 1.69 2.94
CA PRO A 149 -28.14 0.67 1.90
C PRO A 149 -27.89 1.23 0.49
N LEU A 150 -27.06 0.55 -0.29
CA LEU A 150 -26.72 0.94 -1.66
C LEU A 150 -27.64 0.23 -2.68
N ALA A 151 -27.86 0.84 -3.84
CA ALA A 151 -28.82 0.34 -4.83
C ALA A 151 -28.20 -0.55 -5.92
N GLY A 152 -26.87 -0.58 -6.03
CA GLY A 152 -26.17 -1.30 -7.10
C GLY A 152 -26.34 -2.82 -7.00
N THR A 153 -26.17 -3.49 -8.14
CA THR A 153 -26.11 -4.95 -8.21
C THR A 153 -24.67 -5.42 -8.10
N GLY A 154 -24.43 -6.52 -7.39
CA GLY A 154 -23.08 -6.96 -7.04
C GLY A 154 -22.83 -8.43 -7.23
N VAL A 155 -21.57 -8.76 -7.50
CA VAL A 155 -21.03 -10.12 -7.47
C VAL A 155 -19.89 -10.20 -6.45
N ASP A 156 -19.57 -11.42 -6.02
CA ASP A 156 -18.49 -11.63 -5.07
C ASP A 156 -17.14 -11.24 -5.66
N ASN A 157 -16.30 -10.58 -4.87
CA ASN A 157 -14.95 -10.22 -5.28
C ASN A 157 -14.06 -11.46 -5.35
N GLN A 158 -13.96 -12.07 -6.52
CA GLN A 158 -13.02 -13.17 -6.76
C GLN A 158 -11.68 -12.63 -7.27
N VAL A 159 -10.61 -12.91 -6.53
CA VAL A 159 -9.25 -12.53 -6.90
C VAL A 159 -8.54 -13.74 -7.48
N ALA A 160 -8.37 -13.73 -8.80
CA ALA A 160 -7.64 -14.80 -9.46
C ALA A 160 -6.15 -14.78 -9.06
N PRO A 161 -5.57 -15.95 -8.71
CA PRO A 161 -4.16 -16.05 -8.42
C PRO A 161 -3.34 -15.62 -9.64
N GLN A 162 -2.21 -14.97 -9.39
CA GLN A 162 -1.33 -14.53 -10.48
C GLN A 162 -0.34 -15.62 -10.86
N PRO A 163 0.07 -15.67 -12.14
CA PRO A 163 1.13 -16.57 -12.56
C PRO A 163 2.44 -16.20 -11.85
N ALA A 164 3.13 -17.20 -11.33
CA ALA A 164 4.46 -17.12 -10.73
C ALA A 164 5.10 -18.52 -10.73
N LEU A 165 6.44 -18.59 -10.76
CA LEU A 165 7.15 -19.87 -10.61
C LEU A 165 7.36 -20.23 -9.13
N THR A 166 7.64 -19.23 -8.30
CA THR A 166 7.67 -19.39 -6.84
C THR A 166 6.70 -18.42 -6.20
N ARG A 167 5.99 -18.88 -5.16
CA ARG A 167 5.02 -18.11 -4.39
C ARG A 167 5.34 -18.23 -2.91
N LEU A 168 5.55 -17.11 -2.25
CA LEU A 168 5.73 -17.06 -0.80
C LEU A 168 4.51 -16.39 -0.18
N THR A 169 3.81 -17.11 0.69
CA THR A 169 2.66 -16.58 1.41
C THR A 169 3.12 -15.66 2.53
N SER A 170 2.65 -14.42 2.53
CA SER A 170 2.98 -13.47 3.60
C SER A 170 2.13 -13.74 4.84
N PRO A 171 2.72 -13.66 6.06
CA PRO A 171 1.94 -13.63 7.29
C PRO A 171 0.90 -12.48 7.32
N PRO A 172 -0.09 -12.53 8.22
CA PRO A 172 -1.10 -11.48 8.33
C PRO A 172 -0.49 -10.07 8.45
N MET A 173 -1.04 -9.12 7.68
CA MET A 173 -0.63 -7.72 7.70
C MET A 173 -0.61 -7.17 9.12
N GLY A 174 0.48 -6.49 9.47
CA GLY A 174 0.68 -5.84 10.76
C GLY A 174 1.25 -6.71 11.87
N SER A 175 1.31 -8.04 11.68
CA SER A 175 1.95 -8.94 12.64
C SER A 175 3.47 -8.74 12.69
N GLN A 176 4.10 -9.08 13.82
CA GLN A 176 5.57 -9.11 13.95
C GLN A 176 6.20 -10.09 12.95
N ARG A 177 5.51 -11.22 12.70
CA ARG A 177 5.91 -12.21 11.68
C ARG A 177 5.96 -11.62 10.29
N GLN A 178 5.06 -10.70 9.95
CA GLN A 178 5.08 -10.03 8.66
C GLN A 178 6.33 -9.17 8.50
N LEU A 179 6.76 -8.43 9.53
CA LEU A 179 7.99 -7.63 9.45
C LEU A 179 9.22 -8.52 9.28
N ALA A 180 9.32 -9.60 10.06
CA ALA A 180 10.40 -10.58 9.90
C ALA A 180 10.41 -11.20 8.49
N PHE A 181 9.23 -11.51 7.94
CA PHE A 181 9.06 -12.00 6.58
C PHE A 181 9.52 -10.96 5.53
N LEU A 182 9.14 -9.69 5.69
CA LEU A 182 9.55 -8.60 4.79
C LEU A 182 11.07 -8.42 4.76
N LEU A 183 11.71 -8.46 5.93
CA LEU A 183 13.18 -8.38 6.04
C LEU A 183 13.86 -9.58 5.39
N TRP A 184 13.35 -10.80 5.63
CA TRP A 184 13.87 -11.99 4.96
C TRP A 184 13.71 -11.94 3.44
N VAL A 185 12.56 -11.50 2.93
CA VAL A 185 12.34 -11.31 1.48
C VAL A 185 13.31 -10.27 0.91
N GLY A 186 13.62 -9.21 1.66
CA GLY A 186 14.66 -8.24 1.28
C GLY A 186 16.05 -8.88 1.13
N VAL A 187 16.43 -9.75 2.07
CA VAL A 187 17.70 -10.52 1.98
C VAL A 187 17.65 -11.49 0.79
N LEU A 188 16.53 -12.18 0.58
CA LEU A 188 16.36 -13.07 -0.57
C LEU A 188 16.53 -12.31 -1.89
N GLN A 189 15.95 -11.12 -2.02
CA GLN A 189 16.14 -10.26 -3.19
C GLN A 189 17.61 -9.88 -3.41
N GLN A 190 18.37 -9.58 -2.35
CA GLN A 190 19.81 -9.34 -2.45
C GLN A 190 20.56 -10.57 -2.96
N ARG A 191 20.24 -11.76 -2.44
CA ARG A 191 20.86 -13.02 -2.89
C ARG A 191 20.58 -13.33 -4.35
N LEU A 192 19.39 -12.94 -4.82
CA LEU A 192 18.96 -13.18 -6.19
C LEU A 192 19.39 -12.07 -7.16
N SER A 193 19.98 -10.96 -6.71
CA SER A 193 20.23 -9.79 -7.56
C SER A 193 21.14 -10.06 -8.77
N GLY A 194 21.95 -11.12 -8.74
CA GLY A 194 22.78 -11.57 -9.86
C GLY A 194 22.04 -12.33 -10.96
N TYR A 195 20.75 -12.60 -10.79
CA TYR A 195 19.93 -13.46 -11.67
C TYR A 195 18.74 -12.73 -12.33
N GLU A 196 18.66 -11.41 -12.20
CA GLU A 196 17.56 -10.57 -12.71
C GLU A 196 16.13 -11.08 -12.35
N PRO A 197 15.85 -11.42 -11.08
CA PRO A 197 14.54 -11.89 -10.66
C PRO A 197 13.50 -10.76 -10.75
N GLU A 198 12.31 -11.08 -11.24
CA GLU A 198 11.13 -10.24 -11.02
C GLU A 198 10.46 -10.70 -9.73
N VAL A 199 10.58 -9.87 -8.69
CA VAL A 199 9.90 -10.08 -7.40
C VAL A 199 8.76 -9.08 -7.27
N ARG A 200 7.53 -9.59 -7.24
CA ARG A 200 6.31 -8.78 -7.18
C ARG A 200 5.48 -9.12 -5.96
N TRP A 201 4.99 -8.09 -5.28
CA TRP A 201 3.98 -8.25 -4.24
C TRP A 201 2.57 -8.25 -4.84
N ASP A 202 1.80 -9.30 -4.54
CA ASP A 202 0.36 -9.33 -4.80
C ASP A 202 -0.41 -9.15 -3.50
N HIS A 203 -0.91 -7.93 -3.30
CA HIS A 203 -1.74 -7.57 -2.17
C HIS A 203 -3.24 -7.73 -2.43
N ARG A 204 -3.66 -8.19 -3.62
CA ARG A 204 -5.07 -8.19 -4.00
C ARG A 204 -5.89 -9.23 -3.23
N GLY A 205 -5.29 -10.37 -2.87
CA GLY A 205 -5.93 -11.47 -2.14
C GLY A 205 -5.77 -11.41 -0.62
N ARG A 206 -6.39 -12.39 0.07
CA ARG A 206 -6.08 -12.76 1.46
C ARG A 206 -5.65 -14.23 1.46
N PRO A 207 -4.38 -14.57 1.76
CA PRO A 207 -3.26 -13.71 2.18
C PRO A 207 -2.62 -12.90 1.03
N SER A 208 -1.72 -11.96 1.37
CA SER A 208 -0.82 -11.33 0.39
C SER A 208 0.34 -12.25 0.05
N GLU A 209 0.89 -12.12 -1.15
CA GLU A 209 1.87 -13.07 -1.68
C GLU A 209 3.06 -12.34 -2.29
N VAL A 210 4.25 -12.94 -2.17
CA VAL A 210 5.43 -12.59 -2.96
C VAL A 210 5.52 -13.56 -4.11
N LEU A 211 5.53 -13.02 -5.32
CA LEU A 211 5.56 -13.76 -6.56
C LEU A 211 6.94 -13.57 -7.18
N ILE A 212 7.57 -14.69 -7.54
CA ILE A 212 8.91 -14.69 -8.12
C ILE A 212 8.82 -15.42 -9.46
N ASN A 213 9.34 -14.79 -10.51
CA ASN A 213 9.33 -15.31 -11.88
C ASN A 213 10.36 -16.41 -12.15
N GLN A 214 10.99 -16.96 -11.11
CA GLN A 214 11.99 -18.03 -11.19
C GLN A 214 11.85 -19.03 -10.04
N THR A 215 12.32 -20.25 -10.26
CA THR A 215 12.50 -21.25 -9.20
C THR A 215 13.68 -20.86 -8.32
N LEU A 216 13.53 -20.93 -7.00
CA LEU A 216 14.58 -20.59 -6.06
C LEU A 216 15.56 -21.75 -5.87
N ALA A 217 16.85 -21.46 -5.99
CA ALA A 217 17.90 -22.42 -5.69
C ALA A 217 18.00 -22.62 -4.16
N PRO A 218 18.25 -23.85 -3.65
CA PRO A 218 18.32 -24.12 -2.21
C PRO A 218 19.32 -23.24 -1.46
N GLU A 219 20.41 -22.84 -2.13
CA GLU A 219 21.45 -22.00 -1.57
C GLU A 219 20.93 -20.60 -1.22
N ALA A 220 19.99 -20.06 -2.01
CA ALA A 220 19.37 -18.76 -1.76
C ALA A 220 18.46 -18.76 -0.52
N LEU A 221 18.00 -19.95 -0.11
CA LEU A 221 17.05 -20.16 1.00
C LEU A 221 17.71 -20.47 2.34
N GLY A 222 19.05 -20.47 2.39
CA GLY A 222 19.81 -20.73 3.61
C GLY A 222 19.55 -19.70 4.73
N PRO A 223 20.01 -19.97 5.96
CA PRO A 223 19.90 -19.02 7.06
C PRO A 223 20.45 -17.63 6.73
N VAL A 224 19.78 -16.59 7.22
CA VAL A 224 20.20 -15.19 7.12
C VAL A 224 21.29 -14.94 8.14
N THR A 225 22.32 -14.20 7.72
CA THR A 225 23.39 -13.71 8.59
C THR A 225 23.17 -12.23 8.95
N GLU A 226 23.81 -11.78 10.02
CA GLU A 226 23.74 -10.37 10.44
C GLU A 226 24.20 -9.42 9.32
N ALA A 227 25.28 -9.76 8.62
CA ALA A 227 25.85 -8.96 7.54
C ALA A 227 24.90 -8.80 6.34
N GLU A 228 24.00 -9.77 6.10
CA GLU A 228 22.97 -9.68 5.07
C GLU A 228 21.76 -8.90 5.57
N LEU A 229 21.38 -9.06 6.83
CA LEU A 229 20.20 -8.42 7.41
C LEU A 229 20.40 -6.91 7.64
N GLU A 230 21.56 -6.51 8.16
CA GLU A 230 21.86 -5.12 8.54
C GLU A 230 21.52 -4.09 7.45
N PRO A 231 21.96 -4.22 6.18
CA PRO A 231 21.63 -3.25 5.14
C PRO A 231 20.13 -3.20 4.82
N VAL A 232 19.42 -4.34 4.90
CA VAL A 232 17.96 -4.39 4.69
C VAL A 232 17.26 -3.68 5.83
N LEU A 233 17.62 -3.99 7.08
CA LEU A 233 17.02 -3.39 8.26
C LEU A 233 17.24 -1.87 8.29
N ALA A 234 18.45 -1.40 7.98
CA ALA A 234 18.77 0.02 7.90
C ALA A 234 17.93 0.76 6.85
N ALA A 235 17.67 0.14 5.69
CA ALA A 235 16.81 0.73 4.66
C ALA A 235 15.36 0.88 5.15
N TYR A 236 14.83 -0.13 5.86
CA TYR A 236 13.49 -0.06 6.45
C TYR A 236 13.39 0.98 7.57
N GLN A 237 14.42 1.09 8.42
CA GLN A 237 14.49 2.09 9.48
C GLN A 237 14.51 3.50 8.89
N SER A 238 15.37 3.76 7.90
CA SER A 238 15.43 5.04 7.20
C SER A 238 14.09 5.43 6.55
N ALA A 239 13.38 4.48 5.95
CA ALA A 239 12.04 4.73 5.40
C ALA A 239 10.98 5.02 6.48
N ALA A 240 11.07 4.36 7.64
CA ALA A 240 10.17 4.57 8.78
C ALA A 240 10.43 5.89 9.52
N GLU A 241 11.65 6.40 9.46
CA GLU A 241 12.02 7.72 10.01
C GLU A 241 11.45 8.88 9.19
N GLN A 242 11.08 8.67 7.93
CA GLN A 242 10.43 9.69 7.12
C GLN A 242 9.00 9.95 7.63
N ARG A 243 8.86 10.98 8.47
CA ARG A 243 7.58 11.39 9.05
C ARG A 243 6.76 12.31 8.15
N GLU A 244 7.36 12.83 7.09
CA GLU A 244 6.73 13.75 6.15
C GLU A 244 6.13 13.00 4.95
N ARG A 245 4.83 13.19 4.71
CA ARG A 245 4.05 12.45 3.72
C ARG A 245 3.09 13.35 2.94
N SER A 246 2.87 13.00 1.68
CA SER A 246 1.81 13.64 0.88
C SER A 246 0.43 13.20 1.34
N GLY A 247 -0.60 13.99 1.01
CA GLY A 247 -1.98 13.68 1.37
C GLY A 247 -2.48 12.37 0.73
N GLU A 248 -1.96 11.99 -0.43
CA GLU A 248 -2.23 10.69 -1.04
C GLU A 248 -1.61 9.53 -0.25
N GLN A 249 -0.36 9.68 0.20
CA GLN A 249 0.31 8.67 1.02
C GLN A 249 -0.41 8.48 2.35
N ILE A 250 -0.83 9.58 2.98
CA ILE A 250 -1.61 9.55 4.23
C ILE A 250 -2.96 8.86 4.02
N HIS A 251 -3.66 9.17 2.93
CA HIS A 251 -4.92 8.52 2.59
C HIS A 251 -4.74 7.01 2.37
N ARG A 252 -3.73 6.61 1.59
CA ARG A 252 -3.37 5.19 1.36
C ARG A 252 -3.04 4.45 2.66
N TYR A 253 -2.39 5.12 3.60
CA TYR A 253 -2.12 4.55 4.92
C TYR A 253 -3.42 4.26 5.68
N LEU A 254 -4.32 5.25 5.74
CA LEU A 254 -5.59 5.09 6.43
C LEU A 254 -6.46 4.01 5.77
N VAL A 255 -6.44 3.92 4.43
CA VAL A 255 -7.05 2.82 3.67
C VAL A 255 -6.48 1.47 4.06
N THR A 256 -5.16 1.33 4.11
CA THR A 256 -4.49 0.09 4.52
C THR A 256 -4.89 -0.30 5.95
N THR A 257 -4.94 0.68 6.85
CA THR A 257 -5.37 0.50 8.23
C THR A 257 -6.81 -0.03 8.31
N ALA A 258 -7.73 0.53 7.53
CA ALA A 258 -9.12 0.09 7.45
C ALA A 258 -9.25 -1.32 6.84
N VAL A 259 -8.57 -1.61 5.72
CA VAL A 259 -8.63 -2.90 5.00
C VAL A 259 -8.21 -4.08 5.88
N TYR A 260 -7.13 -3.90 6.66
CA TYR A 260 -6.54 -4.95 7.48
C TYR A 260 -6.91 -4.86 8.96
N GLY A 261 -7.71 -3.87 9.37
CA GLY A 261 -8.11 -3.69 10.77
C GLY A 261 -6.94 -3.38 11.71
N LEU A 262 -5.98 -2.58 11.24
CA LEU A 262 -4.78 -2.22 12.01
C LEU A 262 -5.10 -1.08 13.00
N PRO A 263 -4.27 -0.92 14.05
CA PRO A 263 -4.29 0.27 14.90
C PRO A 263 -4.06 1.57 14.10
N LEU A 264 -4.68 2.68 14.50
CA LEU A 264 -4.54 3.97 13.79
C LEU A 264 -3.13 4.56 13.86
N ASP A 265 -2.35 4.16 14.86
CA ASP A 265 -0.94 4.52 15.09
C ASP A 265 0.05 3.51 14.48
N PHE A 266 -0.42 2.55 13.68
CA PHE A 266 0.39 1.49 13.08
C PHE A 266 1.66 1.97 12.35
N LEU A 267 1.59 3.04 11.56
CA LEU A 267 2.77 3.63 10.91
C LEU A 267 3.61 4.49 11.84
N LEU A 268 3.00 5.14 12.84
CA LEU A 268 3.73 5.96 13.81
C LEU A 268 4.65 5.11 14.69
N THR A 269 4.20 3.89 14.99
CA THR A 269 4.91 2.88 15.80
C THR A 269 5.82 1.96 14.97
N GLN A 270 5.96 2.22 13.67
CA GLN A 270 6.76 1.38 12.77
C GLN A 270 8.26 1.36 13.18
N PRO A 271 8.90 2.47 13.61
CA PRO A 271 10.29 2.41 14.08
C PRO A 271 10.48 1.52 15.30
N GLU A 272 9.61 1.60 16.30
CA GLU A 272 9.66 0.76 17.51
C GLU A 272 9.45 -0.71 17.15
N ARG A 273 8.51 -0.98 16.24
CA ARG A 273 8.25 -2.33 15.73
C ARG A 273 9.46 -2.89 14.98
N LEU A 274 10.13 -2.09 14.15
CA LEU A 274 11.36 -2.50 13.46
C LEU A 274 12.52 -2.75 14.43
N ALA A 275 12.68 -1.90 15.46
CA ALA A 275 13.71 -2.06 16.48
C ALA A 275 13.52 -3.32 17.33
N SER A 276 12.30 -3.87 17.39
CA SER A 276 12.01 -5.11 18.12
C SER A 276 12.32 -6.40 17.34
N ILE A 277 12.63 -6.32 16.05
CA ILE A 277 12.91 -7.50 15.23
C ILE A 277 14.37 -7.92 15.37
N THR A 278 14.59 -9.19 15.66
CA THR A 278 15.94 -9.79 15.78
C THR A 278 16.27 -10.67 14.58
N LEU A 279 17.56 -10.99 14.40
CA LEU A 279 18.01 -12.00 13.43
C LEU A 279 17.34 -13.36 13.64
N THR A 280 17.10 -13.73 14.90
CA THR A 280 16.40 -14.97 15.25
C THR A 280 14.97 -14.97 14.72
N ASP A 281 14.23 -13.88 14.89
CA ASP A 281 12.86 -13.76 14.37
C ASP A 281 12.80 -13.92 12.84
N VAL A 282 13.75 -13.30 12.13
CA VAL A 282 13.89 -13.40 10.68
C VAL A 282 14.15 -14.84 10.25
N ASN A 283 15.06 -15.53 10.94
CA ASN A 283 15.41 -16.92 10.64
C ASN A 283 14.31 -17.93 10.99
N GLU A 284 13.59 -17.72 12.09
CA GLU A 284 12.40 -18.52 12.41
C GLU A 284 11.30 -18.33 11.36
N GLN A 285 11.08 -17.09 10.92
CA GLN A 285 10.05 -16.81 9.92
C GLN A 285 10.41 -17.36 8.54
N ARG A 286 11.71 -17.33 8.17
CA ARG A 286 12.23 -18.06 7.01
C ARG A 286 11.85 -19.54 7.10
N GLU A 287 12.21 -20.23 8.17
CA GLU A 287 11.96 -21.67 8.34
C GLU A 287 10.49 -22.02 8.25
N ARG A 288 9.62 -21.22 8.87
CA ARG A 288 8.16 -21.38 8.74
C ARG A 288 7.70 -21.27 7.29
N THR A 289 8.16 -20.24 6.58
CA THR A 289 7.77 -20.05 5.17
C THR A 289 8.26 -21.22 4.31
N LEU A 290 9.48 -21.72 4.56
CA LEU A 290 10.02 -22.87 3.82
C LEU A 290 9.25 -24.17 4.10
N SER A 291 8.65 -24.32 5.28
CA SER A 291 7.80 -25.48 5.59
C SER A 291 6.43 -25.45 4.90
N GLU A 292 6.05 -24.28 4.36
CA GLU A 292 4.78 -24.05 3.66
C GLU A 292 4.92 -24.08 2.12
N LEU A 293 6.15 -24.15 1.61
CA LEU A 293 6.48 -24.28 0.19
C LEU A 293 6.39 -25.73 -0.30
#